data_AF-E3LKI5-F1
#
_entry.id   AF-E3LKI5-F1
#
_cell.length_a   1.000
_cell.length_b   1.000
_cell.length_c   1.000
_cell.angle_alpha   90.00
_cell.angle_beta   90.00
_cell.angle_gamma   90.00
#
_symmetry.space_group_name_H-M   'P 1'
#
loop_
_entity.id
_entity.type
_entity.pdbx_description
1 polymer ?
#
loop_
_entity_poly.entity_id
_entity_poly.type
_entity_poly.pdbx_seq_one_letter_code
_entity_poly.pdbx_strand_id
1 'polypeptide(L)'
;MSPGVTSLWVDLPVNIAKEIMTIIQLIYGVPSIVLMLFLIIFLGCSPKYSSSFYRLVQVDLLTNLICWLNTWISLRSSEFAWGTTYIKFFESILPGTWNFSTYLLNFFMHLQFCSAAWMSVHRISSILFFNHYEKFWSRYYMLIALIFCGYSCIPQIPGEYPQMSLVNGSLYFTFYPARVHSFNVQVLTFSVVYFVTLVGLGISVPLIAKYRLRDVVTDSGLSRKLTRIALTYGFVYSGILAWTVINTLQSLFSLFPEWFGKASYAMLSVASDMMTLALPYILLIYDSNIKRDLRNPLESSKITTAIVSS
;
A
#
# COMPACT_ATOMS: atom_id res chain seq x y z
N MET A 1 -8.04 -33.79 -8.58
CA MET A 1 -7.83 -32.49 -9.28
C MET A 1 -9.20 -31.90 -9.56
N SER A 2 -9.57 -30.79 -8.91
CA SER A 2 -10.79 -30.07 -9.31
C SER A 2 -10.60 -29.55 -10.73
N PRO A 3 -11.56 -29.77 -11.66
CA PRO A 3 -11.43 -29.31 -13.02
C PRO A 3 -11.33 -27.78 -13.05
N GLY A 4 -10.29 -27.26 -13.70
CA GLY A 4 -10.17 -25.83 -13.99
C GLY A 4 -11.14 -25.47 -15.11
N VAL A 5 -11.83 -24.35 -14.95
CA VAL A 5 -12.66 -23.78 -16.01
C VAL A 5 -11.78 -22.83 -16.80
N THR A 6 -11.54 -23.16 -18.07
CA THR A 6 -10.82 -22.29 -19.00
C THR A 6 -11.83 -21.66 -19.94
N SER A 7 -11.85 -20.33 -20.01
CA SER A 7 -12.68 -19.58 -20.94
C SER A 7 -11.83 -18.68 -21.81
N LEU A 8 -12.27 -18.43 -23.03
CA LEU A 8 -11.70 -17.39 -23.88
C LEU A 8 -11.90 -16.04 -23.18
N TRP A 9 -10.83 -15.26 -23.05
CA TRP A 9 -10.92 -13.89 -22.59
C TRP A 9 -11.57 -13.04 -23.69
N VAL A 10 -12.78 -12.56 -23.43
CA VAL A 10 -13.53 -11.70 -24.35
C VAL A 10 -13.26 -10.26 -23.98
N ASP A 11 -13.05 -9.42 -24.99
CA ASP A 11 -12.89 -7.98 -24.80
C ASP A 11 -14.07 -7.40 -24.05
N LEU A 12 -13.78 -6.61 -23.01
CA LEU A 12 -14.80 -5.89 -22.27
C LEU A 12 -15.47 -4.87 -23.20
N PRO A 13 -16.81 -4.74 -23.15
CA PRO A 13 -17.49 -3.70 -23.89
C PRO A 13 -17.01 -2.32 -23.40
N VAL A 14 -16.91 -1.38 -24.34
CA VAL A 14 -16.54 0.01 -24.03
C VAL A 14 -17.54 0.58 -23.03
N ASN A 15 -17.03 1.01 -21.87
CA ASN A 15 -17.81 1.65 -20.82
C ASN A 15 -17.22 3.02 -20.52
N ILE A 16 -17.90 4.05 -21.02
CA ILE A 16 -17.48 5.46 -20.90
C ILE A 16 -17.26 5.86 -19.45
N ALA A 17 -18.09 5.40 -18.51
CA ALA A 17 -17.94 5.73 -17.09
C ALA A 17 -16.64 5.16 -16.52
N LYS A 18 -16.29 3.93 -16.88
CA LYS A 18 -15.01 3.31 -16.47
C LYS A 18 -13.81 4.02 -17.10
N GLU A 19 -13.89 4.42 -18.37
CA GLU A 19 -12.81 5.16 -19.03
C GLU A 19 -12.57 6.53 -18.38
N ILE A 20 -13.65 7.26 -18.07
CA ILE A 20 -13.56 8.52 -17.31
C ILE A 20 -12.90 8.27 -15.95
N MET A 21 -13.27 7.20 -15.24
CA MET A 21 -12.62 6.83 -13.97
C MET A 21 -11.12 6.56 -14.16
N THR A 22 -10.69 5.88 -15.23
CA THR A 22 -9.27 5.68 -15.55
C THR A 22 -8.54 7.01 -15.72
N ILE A 23 -9.13 7.94 -16.47
CA ILE A 23 -8.53 9.25 -16.73
C ILE A 23 -8.36 9.99 -15.41
N ILE A 24 -9.37 9.99 -14.55
CA ILE A 24 -9.30 10.59 -13.22
C ILE A 24 -8.18 9.92 -12.40
N GLN A 25 -8.10 8.58 -12.40
CA GLN A 25 -7.04 7.82 -11.73
C GLN A 25 -5.64 8.20 -12.22
N LEU A 26 -5.46 8.43 -13.52
CA LEU A 26 -4.18 8.87 -14.07
C LEU A 26 -3.86 10.32 -13.67
N ILE A 27 -4.85 11.21 -13.69
CA ILE A 27 -4.70 12.64 -13.35
C ILE A 27 -4.18 12.81 -11.93
N TYR A 28 -4.68 12.05 -10.95
CA TYR A 28 -4.13 12.11 -9.59
C TYR A 28 -2.98 11.13 -9.37
N GLY A 29 -2.98 9.97 -10.05
CA GLY A 29 -2.02 8.90 -9.85
C GLY A 29 -0.62 9.27 -10.32
N VAL A 30 -0.48 9.82 -11.52
CA VAL A 30 0.82 10.21 -12.09
C VAL A 30 1.51 11.29 -11.24
N PRO A 31 0.86 12.41 -10.85
CA PRO A 31 1.47 13.37 -9.93
C PRO A 31 1.84 12.76 -8.58
N SER A 32 1.02 11.84 -8.04
CA SER A 32 1.32 11.17 -6.78
C SER A 32 2.59 10.31 -6.87
N ILE A 33 2.78 9.60 -7.97
CA ILE A 33 3.97 8.79 -8.23
C ILE A 33 5.22 9.66 -8.34
N VAL A 34 5.12 10.77 -9.08
CA VAL A 34 6.21 11.76 -9.18
C VAL A 34 6.55 12.32 -7.80
N LEU A 35 5.54 12.62 -6.99
CA LEU A 35 5.73 13.10 -5.61
C LEU A 35 6.38 12.03 -4.71
N MET A 36 5.97 10.76 -4.81
CA MET A 36 6.61 9.66 -4.05
C MET A 36 8.07 9.48 -4.44
N LEU A 37 8.39 9.48 -5.74
CA LEU A 37 9.77 9.42 -6.24
C LEU A 37 10.61 10.59 -5.71
N PHE A 38 10.07 11.81 -5.80
CA PHE A 38 10.70 12.99 -5.27
C PHE A 38 10.97 12.86 -3.76
N LEU A 39 9.98 12.44 -2.96
CA LEU A 39 10.14 12.26 -1.51
C LEU A 39 11.13 11.16 -1.16
N ILE A 40 11.17 10.05 -1.90
CA ILE A 40 12.17 8.98 -1.69
C ILE A 40 13.58 9.54 -1.84
N ILE A 41 13.84 10.29 -2.92
CA ILE A 41 15.15 10.90 -3.19
C ILE A 41 15.46 11.99 -2.16
N PHE A 42 14.51 12.89 -1.90
CA PHE A 42 14.67 14.02 -0.99
C PHE A 42 14.98 13.59 0.45
N LEU A 43 14.25 12.59 0.98
CA LEU A 43 14.50 12.01 2.30
C LEU A 43 15.78 11.17 2.33
N GLY A 44 16.19 10.61 1.17
CA GLY A 44 17.37 9.77 1.04
C GLY A 44 18.68 10.54 1.09
N CYS A 45 18.74 11.63 0.33
CA CYS A 45 19.97 12.40 0.09
C CYS A 45 20.26 13.45 1.18
N SER A 46 19.27 13.83 1.98
CA SER A 46 19.46 14.89 2.97
C SER A 46 19.81 14.32 4.36
N PRO A 47 20.94 14.73 4.96
CA PRO A 47 21.36 14.26 6.28
C PRO A 47 20.38 14.66 7.39
N LYS A 48 19.53 15.67 7.15
CA LYS A 48 18.47 16.12 8.07
C LYS A 48 17.38 15.07 8.28
N TYR A 49 17.19 14.17 7.32
CA TYR A 49 16.20 13.10 7.34
C TYR A 49 16.82 11.74 7.64
N SER A 50 17.93 11.71 8.38
CA SER A 50 18.63 10.46 8.72
C SER A 50 17.94 9.60 9.77
N SER A 51 16.85 10.09 10.39
CA SER A 51 16.18 9.35 11.45
C SER A 51 15.53 8.07 10.94
N SER A 52 15.43 7.09 11.82
CA SER A 52 14.86 5.78 11.54
C SER A 52 13.43 5.87 11.00
N PHE A 53 12.64 6.83 11.47
CA PHE A 53 11.30 7.13 10.95
C PHE A 53 11.31 7.38 9.44
N TYR A 54 12.19 8.25 8.95
CA TYR A 54 12.24 8.57 7.52
C TYR A 54 12.71 7.38 6.68
N ARG A 55 13.59 6.52 7.22
CA ARG A 55 13.99 5.26 6.55
C ARG A 55 12.81 4.30 6.40
N LEU A 56 11.98 4.14 7.43
CA LEU A 56 10.75 3.34 7.36
C LEU A 56 9.78 3.93 6.33
N VAL A 57 9.58 5.25 6.34
CA VAL A 57 8.76 5.97 5.35
C VAL A 57 9.26 5.72 3.93
N GLN A 58 10.58 5.72 3.68
CA GLN A 58 11.12 5.46 2.36
C GLN A 58 10.81 4.04 1.86
N VAL A 59 10.92 3.04 2.73
CA VAL A 59 10.56 1.64 2.39
C VAL A 59 9.07 1.55 2.06
N ASP A 60 8.23 2.26 2.80
CA ASP A 60 6.79 2.28 2.57
C ASP A 60 6.43 2.99 1.25
N LEU A 61 7.02 4.16 0.99
CA LEU A 61 6.86 4.88 -0.28
C LEU A 61 7.31 4.03 -1.47
N LEU A 62 8.42 3.30 -1.35
CA LEU A 62 8.91 2.40 -2.40
C LEU A 62 7.96 1.22 -2.62
N THR A 63 7.47 0.62 -1.53
CA THR A 63 6.49 -0.48 -1.59
C THR A 63 5.22 -0.03 -2.31
N ASN A 64 4.70 1.13 -1.94
CA ASN A 64 3.50 1.72 -2.53
C ASN A 64 3.71 2.09 -4.01
N LEU A 65 4.86 2.66 -4.36
CA LEU A 65 5.23 2.97 -5.74
C LEU A 65 5.20 1.70 -6.62
N ILE A 66 5.86 0.63 -6.18
CA ILE A 66 5.94 -0.62 -6.95
C ILE A 66 4.55 -1.30 -7.00
N CYS A 67 3.80 -1.28 -5.90
CA CYS A 67 2.42 -1.82 -5.86
C CYS A 67 1.52 -1.11 -6.89
N TRP A 68 1.52 0.24 -6.89
CA TRP A 68 0.71 1.01 -7.82
C TRP A 68 1.07 0.71 -9.28
N LEU A 69 2.37 0.64 -9.62
CA LEU A 69 2.80 0.27 -10.97
C LEU A 69 2.37 -1.15 -11.34
N ASN A 70 2.48 -2.12 -10.41
CA ASN A 70 2.07 -3.50 -10.63
C ASN A 70 0.58 -3.62 -10.95
N THR A 71 -0.27 -2.87 -10.25
CA THR A 71 -1.73 -2.95 -10.45
C THR A 71 -2.18 -2.54 -11.86
N TRP A 72 -1.37 -1.79 -12.62
CA TRP A 72 -1.67 -1.46 -14.02
C TRP A 72 -1.63 -2.68 -14.94
N ILE A 73 -0.78 -3.67 -14.62
CA ILE A 73 -0.55 -4.87 -15.44
C ILE A 73 -1.68 -5.88 -15.26
N SER A 74 -2.14 -6.11 -14.03
CA SER A 74 -3.13 -7.14 -13.70
C SER A 74 -4.52 -6.57 -13.44
N LEU A 75 -4.67 -5.78 -12.36
CA LEU A 75 -5.97 -5.28 -11.89
C LEU A 75 -6.62 -4.34 -12.90
N ARG A 76 -5.94 -3.26 -13.28
CA ARG A 76 -6.52 -2.19 -14.11
C ARG A 76 -6.70 -2.60 -15.56
N SER A 77 -5.75 -3.35 -16.12
CA SER A 77 -5.90 -3.92 -17.46
C SER A 77 -7.12 -4.85 -17.56
N SER A 78 -7.51 -5.51 -16.47
CA SER A 78 -8.72 -6.35 -16.43
C SER A 78 -10.03 -5.55 -16.30
N GLU A 79 -9.97 -4.24 -16.02
CA GLU A 79 -11.16 -3.41 -15.83
C GLU A 79 -11.59 -2.65 -17.09
N PHE A 80 -10.73 -2.53 -18.10
CA PHE A 80 -10.92 -1.64 -19.26
C PHE A 80 -10.85 -2.36 -20.61
N ALA A 81 -11.58 -1.83 -21.60
CA ALA A 81 -11.66 -2.40 -22.95
C ALA A 81 -10.30 -2.44 -23.69
N TRP A 82 -9.48 -1.38 -23.54
CA TRP A 82 -8.12 -1.36 -24.11
C TRP A 82 -7.15 -2.32 -23.40
N GLY A 83 -7.52 -2.79 -22.21
CA GLY A 83 -6.66 -3.59 -21.36
C GLY A 83 -6.32 -4.95 -21.93
N THR A 84 -7.18 -5.56 -22.76
CA THR A 84 -6.84 -6.81 -23.46
C THR A 84 -5.62 -6.64 -24.36
N THR A 85 -5.57 -5.54 -25.14
CA THR A 85 -4.44 -5.24 -26.02
C THR A 85 -3.16 -5.03 -25.21
N TYR A 86 -3.29 -4.35 -24.08
CA TYR A 86 -2.19 -4.13 -23.13
C TYR A 86 -1.66 -5.46 -22.57
N ILE A 87 -2.53 -6.38 -22.16
CA ILE A 87 -2.13 -7.70 -21.65
C ILE A 87 -1.47 -8.54 -22.75
N LYS A 88 -2.04 -8.55 -23.97
CA LYS A 88 -1.44 -9.25 -25.12
C LYS A 88 -0.02 -8.76 -25.40
N PHE A 89 0.21 -7.46 -25.31
CA PHE A 89 1.55 -6.88 -25.47
C PHE A 89 2.54 -7.45 -24.44
N PHE A 90 2.22 -7.44 -23.15
CA PHE A 90 3.12 -7.99 -22.12
C PHE A 90 3.31 -9.50 -22.24
N GLU A 91 2.25 -10.26 -22.46
CA GLU A 91 2.32 -11.72 -22.63
C GLU A 91 3.10 -12.13 -23.88
N SER A 92 3.16 -11.28 -24.91
CA SER A 92 3.98 -11.51 -26.11
C SER A 92 5.48 -11.29 -25.88
N ILE A 93 5.85 -10.39 -24.96
CA ILE A 93 7.26 -10.09 -24.63
C ILE A 93 7.79 -11.07 -23.59
N LEU A 94 7.03 -11.27 -22.51
CA LEU A 94 7.40 -12.14 -21.40
C LEU A 94 6.16 -12.92 -20.94
N PRO A 95 5.99 -14.18 -21.39
CA PRO A 95 4.87 -15.02 -21.00
C PRO A 95 4.77 -15.19 -19.48
N GLY A 96 3.55 -15.05 -18.94
CA GLY A 96 3.27 -15.16 -17.51
C GLY A 96 3.45 -13.85 -16.72
N THR A 97 3.68 -12.72 -17.40
CA THR A 97 3.76 -11.40 -16.75
C THR A 97 2.47 -11.06 -16.01
N TRP A 98 1.30 -11.35 -16.58
CA TRP A 98 0.02 -11.10 -15.92
C TRP A 98 -0.17 -12.00 -14.68
N ASN A 99 0.24 -13.27 -14.77
CA ASN A 99 0.17 -14.22 -13.65
C ASN A 99 1.05 -13.77 -12.49
N PHE A 100 2.28 -13.36 -12.79
CA PHE A 100 3.21 -12.83 -11.79
C PHE A 100 2.70 -11.52 -11.19
N SER A 101 2.12 -10.63 -12.01
CA SER A 101 1.52 -9.40 -11.50
C SER A 101 0.34 -9.65 -10.57
N THR A 102 -0.51 -10.63 -10.89
CA THR A 102 -1.64 -11.04 -10.02
C THR A 102 -1.15 -11.65 -8.71
N TYR A 103 -0.10 -12.46 -8.74
CA TYR A 103 0.60 -12.92 -7.53
C TYR A 103 1.07 -11.72 -6.68
N LEU A 104 1.70 -10.74 -7.33
CA LEU A 104 2.19 -9.54 -6.67
C LEU A 104 1.09 -8.68 -6.03
N LEU A 105 -0.15 -8.71 -6.52
CA LEU A 105 -1.26 -7.99 -5.87
C LEU A 105 -1.47 -8.47 -4.43
N ASN A 106 -1.52 -9.79 -4.23
CA ASN A 106 -1.71 -10.36 -2.90
C ASN A 106 -0.45 -10.18 -2.04
N PHE A 107 0.75 -10.31 -2.63
CA PHE A 107 2.01 -9.98 -1.98
C PHE A 107 2.02 -8.56 -1.40
N PHE A 108 1.70 -7.56 -2.23
CA PHE A 108 1.71 -6.16 -1.82
C PHE A 108 0.62 -5.84 -0.81
N MET A 109 -0.54 -6.51 -0.90
CA MET A 109 -1.58 -6.39 0.11
C MET A 109 -1.02 -6.68 1.52
N HIS A 110 -0.37 -7.84 1.70
CA HIS A 110 0.28 -8.18 2.97
C HIS A 110 1.41 -7.20 3.36
N LEU A 111 2.29 -6.87 2.41
CA LEU A 111 3.46 -6.04 2.67
C LEU A 111 3.08 -4.61 3.08
N GLN A 112 2.10 -4.00 2.38
CA GLN A 112 1.58 -2.69 2.70
C GLN A 112 0.93 -2.69 4.10
N PHE A 113 0.19 -3.74 4.49
CA PHE A 113 -0.36 -3.85 5.84
C PHE A 113 0.72 -3.95 6.92
N CYS A 114 1.73 -4.81 6.72
CA CYS A 114 2.88 -4.87 7.61
C CYS A 114 3.59 -3.50 7.71
N SER A 115 3.65 -2.77 6.60
CA SER A 115 4.23 -1.43 6.52
C SER A 115 3.38 -0.33 7.18
N ALA A 116 2.08 -0.50 7.31
CA ALA A 116 1.27 0.38 8.17
C ALA A 116 1.45 0.03 9.67
N ALA A 117 1.53 -1.27 9.99
CA ALA A 117 1.65 -1.74 11.35
C ALA A 117 3.01 -1.35 11.98
N TRP A 118 4.13 -1.58 11.29
CA TRP A 118 5.46 -1.27 11.84
C TRP A 118 5.70 0.23 12.08
N MET A 119 4.99 1.12 11.37
CA MET A 119 5.04 2.57 11.59
C MET A 119 4.39 2.93 12.92
N SER A 120 3.29 2.26 13.25
CA SER A 120 2.63 2.39 14.55
C SER A 120 3.48 1.78 15.68
N VAL A 121 4.12 0.64 15.44
CA VAL A 121 5.04 0.01 16.41
C VAL A 121 6.29 0.86 16.63
N HIS A 122 6.89 1.40 15.57
CA HIS A 122 7.98 2.36 15.64
C HIS A 122 7.58 3.53 16.53
N ARG A 123 6.38 4.07 16.33
CA ARG A 123 5.86 5.16 17.14
C ARG A 123 5.72 4.77 18.62
N ILE A 124 5.11 3.64 18.93
CA ILE A 124 5.00 3.14 20.31
C ILE A 124 6.38 2.97 20.94
N SER A 125 7.32 2.37 20.22
CA SER A 125 8.69 2.17 20.71
C SER A 125 9.44 3.49 20.93
N SER A 126 9.20 4.52 20.12
CA SER A 126 9.78 5.86 20.33
C SER A 126 9.30 6.53 21.60
N ILE A 127 8.06 6.24 22.02
CA ILE A 127 7.46 6.78 23.25
C ILE A 127 7.91 5.97 24.47
N LEU A 128 7.95 4.64 24.36
CA LEU A 128 8.29 3.75 25.47
C LEU A 128 9.80 3.65 25.73
N PHE A 129 10.61 3.70 24.68
CA PHE A 129 12.06 3.40 24.72
C PHE A 129 12.90 4.53 24.11
N PHE A 130 12.68 5.77 24.55
CA PHE A 130 13.29 7.00 24.00
C PHE A 130 14.82 6.91 23.75
N ASN A 131 15.57 6.26 24.64
CA ASN A 131 17.04 6.18 24.52
C ASN A 131 17.55 5.11 23.56
N HIS A 132 16.77 4.07 23.27
CA HIS A 132 17.25 2.87 22.56
C HIS A 132 16.54 2.63 21.22
N TYR A 133 15.34 3.17 21.02
CA TYR A 133 14.54 2.90 19.83
C TYR A 133 15.28 3.28 18.54
N GLU A 134 15.94 4.44 18.51
CA GLU A 134 16.56 4.96 17.30
C GLU A 134 17.72 4.07 16.82
N LYS A 135 18.54 3.56 17.76
CA LYS A 135 19.63 2.61 17.46
C LYS A 135 19.09 1.29 16.92
N PHE A 136 17.98 0.79 17.49
CA PHE A 136 17.35 -0.45 17.06
C PHE A 136 16.80 -0.32 15.63
N TRP A 137 15.96 0.68 15.38
CA TRP A 137 15.29 0.84 14.09
C TRP A 137 16.27 1.25 12.99
N SER A 138 17.24 2.12 13.27
CA SER A 138 18.26 2.50 12.29
C SER A 138 19.10 1.30 11.83
N ARG A 139 19.35 0.33 12.70
CA ARG A 139 20.13 -0.88 12.37
C ARG A 139 19.30 -1.97 11.71
N TYR A 140 18.09 -2.23 12.21
CA TYR A 140 17.33 -3.43 11.84
C TYR A 140 16.17 -3.17 10.88
N TYR A 141 15.88 -1.93 10.46
CA TYR A 141 14.73 -1.66 9.57
C TYR A 141 14.78 -2.46 8.27
N MET A 142 15.95 -2.60 7.62
CA MET A 142 16.08 -3.40 6.39
C MET A 142 15.83 -4.89 6.65
N LEU A 143 16.33 -5.42 7.77
CA LEU A 143 16.10 -6.81 8.14
C LEU A 143 14.61 -7.06 8.40
N ILE A 144 13.93 -6.16 9.11
CA ILE A 144 12.49 -6.25 9.36
C ILE A 144 11.71 -6.17 8.03
N ALA A 145 12.10 -5.27 7.12
CA ALA A 145 11.50 -5.18 5.80
C ALA A 145 11.66 -6.49 5.00
N LEU A 146 12.84 -7.12 5.03
CA LEU A 146 13.08 -8.41 4.39
C LEU A 146 12.25 -9.53 5.03
N ILE A 147 12.10 -9.54 6.35
CA ILE A 147 11.22 -10.49 7.06
C ILE A 147 9.77 -10.30 6.60
N PHE A 148 9.30 -9.06 6.44
CA PHE A 148 7.95 -8.81 5.93
C PHE A 148 7.78 -9.18 4.47
N CYS A 149 8.80 -9.01 3.62
CA CYS A 149 8.78 -9.56 2.26
C CYS A 149 8.65 -11.09 2.29
N GLY A 150 9.46 -11.77 3.11
CA GLY A 150 9.37 -13.22 3.28
C GLY A 150 8.00 -13.67 3.79
N TYR A 151 7.48 -12.99 4.82
CA TYR A 151 6.13 -13.22 5.34
C TYR A 151 5.06 -13.04 4.27
N SER A 152 5.16 -12.00 3.44
CA SER A 152 4.18 -11.70 2.39
C SER A 152 4.12 -12.79 1.31
N CYS A 153 5.16 -13.61 1.16
CA CYS A 153 5.16 -14.78 0.28
C CYS A 153 4.44 -16.00 0.88
N ILE A 154 4.40 -16.15 2.21
CA ILE A 154 3.89 -17.35 2.90
C ILE A 154 2.39 -17.57 2.68
N PRO A 155 1.50 -16.56 2.84
CA PRO A 155 0.06 -16.69 2.58
C PRO A 155 -0.29 -17.14 1.17
N GLN A 156 0.67 -17.08 0.24
CA GLN A 156 0.47 -17.35 -1.18
C GLN A 156 0.75 -18.81 -1.56
N ILE A 157 1.47 -19.57 -0.72
CA ILE A 157 1.80 -20.98 -0.95
C ILE A 157 0.55 -21.87 -1.18
N PRO A 158 -0.57 -21.69 -0.45
CA PRO A 158 -1.77 -22.48 -0.68
C PRO A 158 -2.68 -21.94 -1.80
N GLY A 159 -2.40 -20.75 -2.34
CA GLY A 159 -3.27 -20.06 -3.29
C GLY A 159 -2.86 -20.31 -4.74
N GLU A 160 -3.71 -20.99 -5.51
CA GLU A 160 -3.62 -20.92 -6.97
C GLU A 160 -4.48 -19.75 -7.47
N TYR A 161 -3.81 -18.78 -8.05
CA TYR A 161 -4.42 -17.58 -8.64
C TYR A 161 -5.07 -17.91 -9.98
N PRO A 162 -6.04 -17.10 -10.44
CA PRO A 162 -6.47 -17.16 -11.82
C PRO A 162 -5.25 -17.03 -12.73
N GLN A 163 -5.23 -17.81 -13.80
CA GLN A 163 -4.11 -17.83 -14.75
C GLN A 163 -4.57 -17.30 -16.10
N MET A 164 -3.73 -16.51 -16.72
CA MET A 164 -3.87 -16.09 -18.10
C MET A 164 -2.77 -16.73 -18.93
N SER A 165 -3.14 -17.20 -20.12
CA SER A 165 -2.22 -17.77 -21.10
C SER A 165 -2.55 -17.24 -22.49
N LEU A 166 -1.51 -16.87 -23.25
CA LEU A 166 -1.62 -16.46 -24.64
C LEU A 166 -1.36 -17.67 -25.53
N VAL A 167 -2.39 -18.16 -26.22
CA VAL A 167 -2.29 -19.30 -27.14
C VAL A 167 -2.79 -18.87 -28.51
N ASN A 168 -1.92 -18.94 -29.53
CA ASN A 168 -2.23 -18.59 -30.92
C ASN A 168 -2.88 -17.19 -31.09
N GLY A 169 -2.42 -16.19 -30.32
CA GLY A 169 -2.94 -14.81 -30.40
C GLY A 169 -4.24 -14.55 -29.61
N SER A 170 -4.82 -15.59 -29.01
CA SER A 170 -6.00 -15.52 -28.16
C SER A 170 -5.62 -15.69 -26.69
N LEU A 171 -6.22 -14.86 -25.83
CA LEU A 171 -6.02 -14.96 -24.38
C LEU A 171 -7.02 -15.93 -23.78
N TYR A 172 -6.53 -16.86 -22.97
CA TYR A 172 -7.33 -17.81 -22.23
C TYR A 172 -7.19 -17.54 -20.74
N PHE A 173 -8.33 -17.49 -20.05
CA PHE A 173 -8.43 -17.28 -18.62
C PHE A 173 -8.86 -18.58 -17.95
N THR A 174 -8.04 -19.07 -17.03
CA THR A 174 -8.25 -20.32 -16.31
C THR A 174 -8.44 -20.03 -14.84
N PHE A 175 -9.55 -20.49 -14.27
CA PHE A 175 -9.80 -20.40 -12.83
C PHE A 175 -10.30 -21.74 -12.25
N TYR A 176 -10.00 -21.97 -10.98
CA TYR A 176 -10.35 -23.21 -10.27
C TYR A 176 -11.38 -22.89 -9.17
N PRO A 177 -12.69 -23.14 -9.37
CA PRO A 177 -13.75 -22.68 -8.46
C PRO A 177 -13.55 -23.07 -6.99
N ALA A 178 -13.19 -24.34 -6.73
CA ALA A 178 -12.95 -24.83 -5.38
C ALA A 178 -11.79 -24.11 -4.67
N ARG A 179 -10.77 -23.67 -5.43
CA ARG A 179 -9.61 -22.96 -4.89
C ARG A 179 -9.84 -21.46 -4.76
N VAL A 180 -10.67 -20.86 -5.62
CA VAL A 180 -11.12 -19.47 -5.48
C VAL A 180 -11.86 -19.28 -4.14
N HIS A 181 -12.71 -20.24 -3.75
CA HIS A 181 -13.37 -20.19 -2.45
C HIS A 181 -12.37 -20.19 -1.30
N SER A 182 -11.39 -21.11 -1.30
CA SER A 182 -10.33 -21.15 -0.28
C SER A 182 -9.50 -19.88 -0.23
N PHE A 183 -9.19 -19.28 -1.39
CA PHE A 183 -8.49 -18.00 -1.49
C PHE A 183 -9.29 -16.86 -0.85
N ASN A 184 -10.59 -16.76 -1.15
CA ASN A 184 -11.44 -15.73 -0.55
C ASN A 184 -11.53 -15.87 0.98
N VAL A 185 -11.61 -17.09 1.51
CA VAL A 185 -11.59 -17.35 2.96
C VAL A 185 -10.25 -16.93 3.58
N GLN A 186 -9.13 -17.18 2.92
CA GLN A 186 -7.81 -16.73 3.39
C GLN A 186 -7.71 -15.20 3.41
N VAL A 187 -8.08 -14.54 2.31
CA VAL A 187 -8.10 -13.08 2.21
C VAL A 187 -8.98 -12.47 3.31
N LEU A 188 -10.16 -13.04 3.57
CA LEU A 188 -11.04 -12.60 4.66
C LEU A 188 -10.34 -12.75 6.02
N THR A 189 -9.74 -13.91 6.28
CA THR A 189 -9.08 -14.22 7.55
C THR A 189 -7.95 -13.23 7.84
N PHE A 190 -7.05 -13.03 6.88
CA PHE A 190 -5.95 -12.06 7.02
C PHE A 190 -6.48 -10.63 7.13
N SER A 191 -7.49 -10.26 6.35
CA SER A 191 -8.07 -8.91 6.42
C SER A 191 -8.67 -8.61 7.79
N VAL A 192 -9.37 -9.57 8.42
CA VAL A 192 -9.91 -9.43 9.78
C VAL A 192 -8.78 -9.30 10.80
N VAL A 193 -7.74 -10.15 10.72
CA VAL A 193 -6.59 -10.10 11.63
C VAL A 193 -5.87 -8.76 11.52
N TYR A 194 -5.63 -8.27 10.30
CA TYR A 194 -4.99 -6.97 10.08
C TYR A 194 -5.86 -5.81 10.55
N PHE A 195 -7.19 -5.90 10.34
CA PHE A 195 -8.11 -4.87 10.78
C PHE A 195 -8.06 -4.71 12.30
N VAL A 196 -8.20 -5.81 13.04
CA VAL A 196 -8.12 -5.81 14.50
C VAL A 196 -6.76 -5.29 14.98
N THR A 197 -5.68 -5.69 14.30
CA THR A 197 -4.32 -5.26 14.65
C THR A 197 -4.15 -3.75 14.45
N LEU A 198 -4.56 -3.18 13.31
CA LEU A 198 -4.41 -1.76 13.04
C LEU A 198 -5.32 -0.90 13.91
N VAL A 199 -6.54 -1.33 14.19
CA VAL A 199 -7.42 -0.64 15.16
C VAL A 199 -6.80 -0.68 16.55
N GLY A 200 -6.30 -1.85 16.99
CA GLY A 200 -5.62 -2.00 18.28
C GLY A 200 -4.38 -1.11 18.42
N LEU A 201 -3.53 -1.06 17.40
CA LEU A 201 -2.37 -0.16 17.33
C LEU A 201 -2.80 1.31 17.30
N GLY A 202 -3.83 1.64 16.52
CA GLY A 202 -4.40 2.98 16.41
C GLY A 202 -4.97 3.51 17.72
N ILE A 203 -5.52 2.65 18.58
CA ILE A 203 -5.98 3.01 19.93
C ILE A 203 -4.79 3.07 20.91
N SER A 204 -3.83 2.17 20.78
CA SER A 204 -2.68 2.06 21.68
C SER A 204 -1.73 3.27 21.60
N VAL A 205 -1.44 3.77 20.39
CA VAL A 205 -0.57 4.94 20.17
C VAL A 205 -1.00 6.18 20.98
N PRO A 206 -2.25 6.68 20.89
CA PRO A 206 -2.69 7.87 21.62
C PRO A 206 -2.82 7.63 23.12
N LEU A 207 -3.22 6.43 23.55
CA LEU A 207 -3.28 6.08 24.97
C LEU A 207 -1.89 6.13 25.60
N ILE A 208 -0.92 5.42 25.02
CA ILE A 208 0.46 5.39 25.52
C ILE A 208 1.08 6.79 25.49
N ALA A 209 0.84 7.56 24.42
CA ALA A 209 1.28 8.95 24.34
C ALA A 209 0.69 9.80 25.49
N LYS A 210 -0.61 9.67 25.78
CA LYS A 210 -1.29 10.41 26.86
C LYS A 210 -0.73 10.06 28.24
N TYR A 211 -0.47 8.78 28.51
CA TYR A 211 0.05 8.34 29.81
C TYR A 211 1.50 8.82 30.03
N ARG A 212 2.38 8.75 29.02
CA ARG A 212 3.80 9.11 29.18
C ARG A 212 4.12 10.59 28.99
N LEU A 213 3.36 11.34 28.20
CA LEU A 213 3.52 12.80 28.09
C LEU A 213 3.18 13.53 29.39
N ARG A 214 2.49 12.87 30.33
CA ARG A 214 2.26 13.38 31.68
C ARG A 214 3.52 13.36 32.54
N ASP A 215 4.49 12.51 32.21
CA ASP A 215 5.68 12.25 33.02
C ASP A 215 6.97 12.92 32.49
N VAL A 216 7.02 13.33 31.21
CA VAL A 216 8.28 13.81 30.60
C VAL A 216 8.05 15.06 29.73
N VAL A 217 8.79 16.13 30.03
CA VAL A 217 8.74 17.47 29.39
C VAL A 217 9.44 17.50 28.01
N THR A 218 9.98 16.39 27.49
CA THR A 218 10.78 16.41 26.27
C THR A 218 9.96 16.33 24.98
N ASP A 219 10.20 17.32 24.11
CA ASP A 219 9.90 17.38 22.67
C ASP A 219 8.47 17.01 22.21
N SER A 220 7.49 17.61 22.89
CA SER A 220 6.06 17.41 22.64
C SER A 220 5.63 17.68 21.18
N GLY A 221 6.38 18.50 20.44
CA GLY A 221 6.06 18.93 19.08
C GLY A 221 6.32 17.87 18.01
N LEU A 222 7.53 17.31 17.95
CA LEU A 222 7.88 16.24 16.99
C LEU A 222 7.07 14.97 17.25
N SER A 223 6.95 14.62 18.53
CA SER A 223 6.16 13.49 19.01
C SER A 223 4.70 13.59 18.53
N ARG A 224 4.02 14.73 18.74
CA ARG A 224 2.62 14.91 18.32
C ARG A 224 2.42 14.80 16.80
N LYS A 225 3.39 15.22 15.98
CA LYS A 225 3.33 15.13 14.51
C LYS A 225 3.41 13.67 14.04
N LEU A 226 4.39 12.93 14.53
CA LEU A 226 4.57 11.51 14.20
C LEU A 226 3.35 10.68 14.62
N THR A 227 2.74 10.98 15.77
CA THR A 227 1.46 10.36 16.18
C THR A 227 0.33 10.64 15.20
N ARG A 228 0.17 11.87 14.71
CA ARG A 228 -0.88 12.20 13.72
C ARG A 228 -0.67 11.45 12.41
N ILE A 229 0.56 11.39 11.91
CA ILE A 229 0.90 10.65 10.69
C ILE A 229 0.53 9.17 10.85
N ALA A 230 1.00 8.52 11.92
CA ALA A 230 0.70 7.11 12.17
C ALA A 230 -0.81 6.84 12.34
N LEU A 231 -1.55 7.74 13.02
CA LEU A 231 -2.99 7.61 13.20
C LEU A 231 -3.78 7.79 11.90
N THR A 232 -3.47 8.82 11.12
CA THR A 232 -4.14 9.03 9.81
C THR A 232 -3.83 7.88 8.87
N TYR A 233 -2.59 7.41 8.86
CA TYR A 233 -2.19 6.30 8.01
C TYR A 233 -2.86 4.98 8.42
N GLY A 234 -2.87 4.68 9.72
CA GLY A 234 -3.58 3.51 10.27
C GLY A 234 -5.09 3.55 10.02
N PHE A 235 -5.70 4.74 10.05
CA PHE A 235 -7.12 4.92 9.74
C PHE A 235 -7.43 4.62 8.27
N VAL A 236 -6.65 5.16 7.34
CA VAL A 236 -6.81 4.90 5.88
C VAL A 236 -6.75 3.39 5.62
N TYR A 237 -5.72 2.72 6.14
CA TYR A 237 -5.54 1.28 5.96
C TYR A 237 -6.65 0.44 6.62
N SER A 238 -7.11 0.83 7.81
CA SER A 238 -8.22 0.13 8.49
C SER A 238 -9.54 0.28 7.73
N GLY A 239 -9.79 1.42 7.10
CA GLY A 239 -10.99 1.65 6.28
C GLY A 239 -11.04 0.73 5.06
N ILE A 240 -9.91 0.55 4.37
CA ILE A 240 -9.81 -0.34 3.22
C ILE A 240 -9.94 -1.81 3.64
N LEU A 241 -9.36 -2.20 4.78
CA LEU A 241 -9.55 -3.55 5.32
C LEU A 241 -11.01 -3.83 5.67
N ALA A 242 -11.70 -2.88 6.30
CA ALA A 242 -13.12 -3.00 6.57
C ALA A 242 -13.93 -3.17 5.29
N TRP A 243 -13.59 -2.40 4.24
CA TRP A 243 -14.18 -2.55 2.91
C TRP A 243 -13.94 -3.94 2.32
N THR A 244 -12.71 -4.46 2.38
CA THR A 244 -12.37 -5.81 1.92
C THR A 244 -13.16 -6.88 2.68
N VAL A 245 -13.30 -6.75 4.00
CA VAL A 245 -14.10 -7.67 4.82
C VAL A 245 -15.56 -7.65 4.39
N ILE A 246 -16.17 -6.46 4.21
CA ILE A 246 -17.56 -6.33 3.77
C ILE A 246 -17.76 -6.96 2.39
N ASN A 247 -16.82 -6.77 1.46
CA ASN A 247 -16.87 -7.34 0.12
C ASN A 247 -16.76 -8.85 0.10
N THR A 248 -15.85 -9.41 0.90
CA THR A 248 -15.70 -10.86 0.96
C THR A 248 -16.90 -11.51 1.65
N LEU A 249 -17.47 -10.87 2.68
CA LEU A 249 -18.72 -11.31 3.30
C LEU A 249 -19.88 -11.26 2.30
N GLN A 250 -19.96 -10.22 1.46
CA GLN A 250 -20.93 -10.17 0.36
C GLN A 250 -20.74 -11.33 -0.61
N SER A 251 -19.50 -11.64 -1.01
CA SER A 251 -19.22 -12.75 -1.94
C SER A 251 -19.54 -14.13 -1.36
N LEU A 252 -19.48 -14.31 -0.04
CA LEU A 252 -19.72 -15.60 0.62
C LEU A 252 -21.18 -15.79 1.02
N PHE A 253 -21.85 -14.74 1.48
CA PHE A 253 -23.16 -14.82 2.12
C PHE A 253 -24.26 -14.03 1.40
N SER A 254 -23.93 -13.25 0.36
CA SER A 254 -24.90 -12.42 -0.40
C SER A 254 -25.78 -11.53 0.50
N LEU A 255 -25.17 -10.86 1.48
CA LEU A 255 -25.87 -10.09 2.53
C LEU A 255 -26.56 -8.81 2.01
N PHE A 256 -26.03 -8.23 0.94
CA PHE A 256 -26.47 -6.98 0.33
C PHE A 256 -27.03 -7.22 -1.08
N PRO A 257 -27.83 -6.27 -1.62
CA PRO A 257 -28.36 -6.37 -2.98
C PRO A 257 -27.25 -6.43 -4.06
N GLU A 258 -27.53 -7.05 -5.20
CA GLU A 258 -26.54 -7.26 -6.28
C GLU A 258 -25.84 -5.99 -6.79
N TRP A 259 -26.53 -4.84 -6.76
CA TRP A 259 -25.95 -3.57 -7.16
C TRP A 259 -24.76 -3.17 -6.29
N PHE A 260 -24.74 -3.58 -5.01
CA PHE A 260 -23.65 -3.29 -4.08
C PHE A 260 -22.35 -3.96 -4.51
N GLY A 261 -22.40 -5.24 -4.90
CA GLY A 261 -21.22 -5.97 -5.39
C GLY A 261 -20.65 -5.33 -6.67
N LYS A 262 -21.52 -4.95 -7.61
CA LYS A 262 -21.11 -4.27 -8.85
C LYS A 262 -20.48 -2.91 -8.60
N ALA A 263 -21.12 -2.09 -7.75
CA ALA A 263 -20.59 -0.79 -7.36
C ALA A 263 -19.25 -0.91 -6.63
N SER A 264 -19.13 -1.91 -5.75
CA SER A 264 -17.94 -2.11 -4.96
C SER A 264 -16.74 -2.57 -5.79
N TYR A 265 -16.97 -3.50 -6.72
CA TYR A 265 -15.94 -3.91 -7.68
C TYR A 265 -15.48 -2.74 -8.56
N ALA A 266 -16.41 -1.87 -8.99
CA ALA A 266 -16.07 -0.68 -9.77
C ALA A 266 -15.22 0.34 -8.98
N MET A 267 -15.34 0.36 -7.65
CA MET A 267 -14.58 1.25 -6.78
C MET A 267 -13.27 0.65 -6.26
N LEU A 268 -12.99 -0.63 -6.56
CA LEU A 268 -11.85 -1.35 -5.99
C LEU A 268 -10.51 -0.71 -6.37
N SER A 269 -10.32 -0.35 -7.65
CA SER A 269 -9.10 0.33 -8.10
C SER A 269 -8.94 1.72 -7.47
N VAL A 270 -10.04 2.46 -7.26
CA VAL A 270 -10.03 3.75 -6.56
C VAL A 270 -9.70 3.59 -5.07
N ALA A 271 -10.25 2.58 -4.39
CA ALA A 271 -9.96 2.30 -2.99
C ALA A 271 -8.49 1.89 -2.79
N SER A 272 -7.95 1.09 -3.72
CA SER A 272 -6.53 0.73 -3.75
C SER A 272 -5.62 1.96 -3.93
N ASP A 273 -6.03 2.93 -4.75
CA ASP A 273 -5.30 4.19 -4.91
C ASP A 273 -5.27 5.01 -3.62
N MET A 274 -6.39 5.07 -2.89
CA MET A 274 -6.42 5.75 -1.59
C MET A 274 -5.44 5.12 -0.59
N MET A 275 -5.28 3.79 -0.62
CA MET A 275 -4.31 3.09 0.23
C MET A 275 -2.87 3.46 -0.13
N THR A 276 -2.59 3.39 -1.43
CA THR A 276 -1.23 3.34 -1.96
C THR A 276 -0.65 4.75 -2.12
N LEU A 277 -1.49 5.73 -2.47
CA LEU A 277 -1.05 7.09 -2.80
C LEU A 277 -1.22 8.07 -1.63
N ALA A 278 -1.81 7.68 -0.50
CA ALA A 278 -2.11 8.63 0.60
C ALA A 278 -0.86 9.09 1.37
N LEU A 279 0.13 8.23 1.59
CA LEU A 279 1.30 8.53 2.41
C LEU A 279 2.02 9.85 2.03
N PRO A 280 2.39 10.11 0.76
CA PRO A 280 3.08 11.35 0.40
C PRO A 280 2.28 12.61 0.81
N TYR A 281 0.95 12.59 0.66
CA TYR A 281 0.10 13.71 1.06
C TYR A 281 -0.01 13.85 2.58
N ILE A 282 -0.10 12.74 3.30
CA ILE A 282 -0.10 12.73 4.78
C ILE A 282 1.20 13.36 5.31
N LEU A 283 2.34 13.06 4.69
CA LEU A 283 3.64 13.67 5.03
C LEU A 283 3.63 15.18 4.77
N LEU A 284 3.14 15.65 3.62
CA LEU A 284 3.07 17.08 3.31
C LEU A 284 2.17 17.87 4.27
N ILE A 285 1.10 17.25 4.77
CA ILE A 285 0.14 17.89 5.68
C ILE A 285 0.68 17.95 7.11
N TYR A 286 1.21 16.83 7.62
CA TYR A 286 1.53 16.67 9.04
C TYR A 286 3.01 16.80 9.39
N ASP A 287 3.93 16.58 8.45
CA ASP A 287 5.37 16.77 8.69
C ASP A 287 5.76 18.23 8.43
N SER A 288 5.95 18.98 9.53
CA SER A 288 6.37 20.37 9.46
C SER A 288 7.78 20.58 8.91
N ASN A 289 8.67 19.59 9.06
CA ASN A 289 10.05 19.70 8.58
C ASN A 289 10.06 19.66 7.06
N ILE A 290 9.35 18.68 6.48
CA ILE A 290 9.15 18.57 5.03
C ILE A 290 8.42 19.81 4.52
N LYS A 291 7.33 20.22 5.18
CA LYS A 291 6.56 21.41 4.76
C LYS A 291 7.39 22.70 4.78
N ARG A 292 8.24 22.89 5.79
CA ARG A 292 9.10 24.07 5.88
C ARG A 292 10.15 24.08 4.77
N ASP A 293 10.81 22.96 4.53
CA ASP A 293 11.89 22.86 3.55
C ASP A 293 11.36 22.98 2.11
N LEU A 294 10.15 22.50 1.83
CA LEU A 294 9.49 22.68 0.53
C LEU A 294 9.00 24.11 0.31
N ARG A 295 8.62 24.83 1.38
CA ARG A 295 8.16 26.22 1.28
C ARG A 295 9.32 27.21 1.18
N ASN A 296 10.44 26.94 1.86
CA ASN A 296 11.62 27.80 1.91
C ASN A 296 12.91 27.04 1.53
N PRO A 297 13.08 26.61 0.27
CA PRO A 297 14.27 25.86 -0.16
C PRO A 297 15.59 26.63 0.04
N LEU A 298 15.55 27.97 0.08
CA LEU A 298 16.71 28.86 0.17
C LEU A 298 17.32 29.02 1.58
N GLU A 299 16.59 28.75 2.66
CA GLU A 299 17.14 28.87 4.03
C GLU A 299 18.04 27.69 4.41
N SER A 300 17.77 26.49 3.87
CA SER A 300 18.56 25.29 4.15
C SER A 300 20.01 25.40 3.66
N SER A 301 20.22 26.06 2.51
CA SER A 301 21.55 26.26 1.93
C SER A 301 22.45 27.17 2.78
N LYS A 302 21.88 28.18 3.46
CA LYS A 302 22.67 29.16 4.24
C LYS A 302 23.30 28.56 5.49
N ILE A 303 22.63 27.60 6.14
CA ILE A 303 23.12 26.97 7.37
C ILE A 303 24.31 26.05 7.06
N THR A 304 24.30 25.34 5.93
CA THR A 304 25.44 24.49 5.52
C THR A 304 26.67 25.31 5.15
N THR A 305 26.52 26.47 4.50
CA THR A 305 27.66 27.36 4.22
C THR A 305 28.24 28.01 5.47
N ALA A 306 27.44 28.31 6.49
CA ALA A 306 27.93 28.96 7.71
C ALA A 306 28.77 28.03 8.60
N ILE A 307 28.51 26.71 8.57
CA ILE A 307 29.25 25.71 9.36
C ILE A 307 30.59 25.33 8.70
N VAL A 308 30.74 25.53 7.39
CA VAL A 308 31.99 25.27 6.67
C VAL A 308 32.94 26.49 6.71
N SER A 309 32.43 27.67 7.10
CA SER A 309 33.19 28.93 7.15
C SER A 309 33.64 29.35 8.56
N SER A 310 33.62 28.45 9.55
CA SER A 310 34.00 28.75 10.94
C SER A 310 34.97 27.71 11.49
#